data_AF-A0A2P2MER2-F1
#
_entry.id   AF-A0A2P2MER2-F1
#
_cell.length_a   1.000
_cell.length_b   1.000
_cell.length_c   1.000
_cell.angle_alpha   90.00
_cell.angle_beta   90.00
_cell.angle_gamma   90.00
#
_symmetry.space_group_name_H-M   'P 1'
#
loop_
_entity.id
_entity.type
_entity.pdbx_description
1 polymer ?
#
loop_
_entity_poly.entity_id
_entity_poly.type
_entity_poly.pdbx_seq_one_letter_code
_entity_poly.pdbx_strand_id
1 'polypeptide(L)'
;MYLQKYLVRNILYTLKVTIKLRYYEKGYVQEFMAAATSFLLRNAPQEQLRKGIRKIMFEVLRKPLPDRKSGVSSLLYHVMKGTSSRFHSRAEGILWLLTDNSTLTIGDRFDQGLVTVVEVVTTTFRRLCEELEPKEINLILNCLYQRIDDCLNNHYLHLICLLSLLISTVQFNSGHKISGV
;
A
#
# COMPACT_ATOMS: atom_id res chain seq x y z
N MET A 1 5.26 2.52 -22.17
CA MET A 1 6.31 3.50 -21.80
C MET A 1 6.20 4.83 -22.57
N TYR A 2 5.81 4.83 -23.84
CA TYR A 2 5.89 6.01 -24.74
C TYR A 2 5.16 7.28 -24.29
N LEU A 3 3.99 7.17 -23.63
CA LEU A 3 3.22 8.34 -23.17
C LEU A 3 3.44 8.68 -21.69
N GLN A 4 4.40 8.03 -21.02
CA GLN A 4 4.64 8.19 -19.59
C GLN A 4 4.78 9.66 -19.19
N LYS A 5 5.60 10.44 -19.91
CA LYS A 5 5.86 11.87 -19.63
C LYS A 5 4.59 12.72 -19.54
N TYR A 6 3.53 12.34 -20.25
CA TYR A 6 2.25 13.05 -20.25
C TYR A 6 1.31 12.50 -19.17
N LEU A 7 1.20 11.18 -19.07
CA LEU A 7 0.28 10.52 -18.13
C LEU A 7 0.66 10.78 -16.67
N VAL A 8 1.95 10.89 -16.35
CA VAL A 8 2.42 11.17 -14.99
C VAL A 8 2.10 12.58 -14.49
N ARG A 9 1.80 13.52 -15.40
CA ARG A 9 1.41 14.90 -15.03
C ARG A 9 0.01 14.94 -14.42
N ASN A 10 -0.86 14.00 -14.79
CA ASN A 10 -2.21 13.89 -14.27
C ASN A 10 -2.55 12.43 -13.93
N ILE A 11 -2.00 11.97 -12.80
CA ILE A 11 -2.22 10.59 -12.37
C ILE A 11 -3.68 10.33 -12.01
N LEU A 12 -4.40 11.35 -11.53
CA LEU A 12 -5.80 11.22 -11.14
C LEU A 12 -6.70 10.90 -12.34
N TYR A 13 -6.43 11.52 -13.49
CA TYR A 13 -7.12 11.17 -14.74
C TYR A 13 -6.81 9.74 -15.17
N THR A 14 -5.54 9.34 -15.12
CA THR A 14 -5.12 7.96 -15.43
C THR A 14 -5.82 6.95 -14.53
N LEU A 15 -5.91 7.24 -13.23
CA LEU A 15 -6.61 6.40 -12.26
C LEU A 15 -8.12 6.38 -12.54
N LYS A 16 -8.73 7.50 -12.92
CA LYS A 16 -10.14 7.53 -13.30
C LYS A 16 -10.44 6.61 -14.49
N VAL A 17 -9.62 6.64 -15.54
CA VAL A 17 -9.89 5.85 -16.77
C VAL A 17 -9.62 4.36 -16.58
N THR A 18 -8.65 3.99 -15.74
CA THR A 18 -8.28 2.57 -15.54
C THR A 18 -9.08 1.88 -14.43
N ILE A 19 -10.04 2.56 -13.78
CA ILE A 19 -10.78 2.04 -12.61
C ILE A 19 -11.49 0.71 -12.85
N LYS A 20 -12.10 0.53 -14.04
CA LYS A 20 -12.84 -0.70 -14.37
C LYS A 20 -11.93 -1.92 -14.47
N LEU A 21 -10.73 -1.74 -15.00
CA LEU A 21 -9.76 -2.82 -15.18
C LEU A 21 -8.97 -3.08 -13.88
N ARG A 22 -8.64 -2.03 -13.11
CA ARG A 22 -7.97 -2.18 -11.80
C ARG A 22 -8.78 -3.00 -10.79
N TYR A 23 -10.11 -2.94 -10.90
CA TYR A 23 -11.04 -3.60 -10.00
C TYR A 23 -11.92 -4.62 -10.73
N TYR A 24 -11.37 -5.21 -11.79
CA TYR A 24 -12.05 -6.25 -12.54
C TYR A 24 -12.14 -7.53 -11.70
N GLU A 25 -13.21 -8.32 -11.84
CA GLU A 25 -13.46 -9.51 -11.02
C GLU A 25 -12.38 -10.62 -11.12
N LYS A 26 -11.59 -10.65 -12.20
CA LYS A 26 -10.54 -11.65 -12.38
C LYS A 26 -9.21 -11.15 -11.83
N GLY A 27 -8.66 -11.86 -10.84
CA GLY A 27 -7.41 -11.48 -10.16
C GLY A 27 -6.21 -11.26 -11.11
N TYR A 28 -6.06 -12.06 -12.16
CA TYR A 28 -4.95 -11.86 -13.12
C TYR A 28 -5.07 -10.52 -13.88
N VAL A 29 -6.29 -10.04 -14.16
CA VAL A 29 -6.50 -8.72 -14.78
C VAL A 29 -6.09 -7.62 -13.79
N GLN A 30 -6.50 -7.75 -12.53
CA GLN A 30 -6.09 -6.81 -11.49
C GLN A 30 -4.57 -6.76 -11.35
N GLU A 31 -3.91 -7.92 -11.40
CA GLU A 31 -2.46 -8.04 -11.27
C GLU A 31 -1.71 -7.38 -12.43
N PHE A 32 -2.13 -7.63 -13.67
CA PHE A 32 -1.56 -6.94 -14.84
C PHE A 32 -1.77 -5.43 -14.76
N MET A 33 -2.97 -5.00 -14.36
CA MET A 33 -3.29 -3.58 -14.21
C MET A 33 -2.54 -2.94 -13.05
N ALA A 34 -2.29 -3.66 -11.97
CA ALA A 34 -1.49 -3.22 -10.84
C ALA A 34 -0.04 -2.99 -11.28
N ALA A 35 0.57 -3.94 -11.98
CA ALA A 35 1.91 -3.80 -12.52
C ALA A 35 2.03 -2.64 -13.53
N ALA A 36 1.07 -2.50 -14.45
CA ALA A 36 1.06 -1.43 -15.44
C ALA A 36 0.84 -0.04 -14.81
N THR A 37 -0.10 0.07 -13.87
CA THR A 37 -0.42 1.34 -13.20
C THR A 37 0.69 1.74 -12.22
N SER A 38 1.32 0.77 -11.56
CA SER A 38 2.43 1.03 -10.65
C SER A 38 3.63 1.65 -11.35
N PHE A 39 3.88 1.27 -12.61
CA PHE A 39 4.92 1.88 -13.42
C PHE A 39 4.68 3.39 -13.57
N LEU A 40 3.43 3.82 -13.82
CA LEU A 40 3.11 5.25 -13.92
C LEU A 40 3.23 5.96 -12.58
N LEU A 41 2.74 5.35 -11.49
CA LEU A 41 2.84 5.91 -10.14
C LEU A 41 4.30 6.08 -9.68
N ARG A 42 5.14 5.06 -9.87
CA ARG A 42 6.57 5.10 -9.53
C ARG A 42 7.32 6.20 -10.28
N ASN A 43 6.89 6.52 -11.49
CA ASN A 43 7.50 7.55 -12.31
C ASN A 43 6.88 8.94 -12.16
N ALA A 44 5.82 9.09 -11.39
CA ALA A 44 5.16 10.39 -11.20
C ALA A 44 5.98 11.32 -10.29
N PRO A 45 5.83 12.65 -10.38
CA PRO A 45 6.34 13.55 -9.35
C PRO A 45 5.81 13.17 -7.96
N GLN A 46 6.57 13.44 -6.89
CA GLN A 46 6.23 13.01 -5.53
C GLN A 46 4.82 13.44 -5.10
N GLU A 47 4.41 14.66 -5.45
CA GLU A 47 3.06 15.16 -5.17
C GLU A 47 1.97 14.39 -5.92
N GLN A 48 2.23 14.04 -7.19
CA GLN A 48 1.30 13.25 -8.00
C GLN A 48 1.21 11.83 -7.43
N LEU A 49 2.33 11.21 -7.04
CA LEU A 49 2.32 9.92 -6.36
C LEU A 49 1.46 9.95 -5.10
N ARG A 50 1.67 10.93 -4.20
CA ARG A 50 0.85 11.10 -2.98
C ARG A 50 -0.64 11.26 -3.30
N LYS A 51 -0.98 12.09 -4.30
CA LYS A 51 -2.37 12.25 -4.78
C LYS A 51 -2.95 10.93 -5.30
N GLY A 52 -2.15 10.17 -6.04
CA GLY A 52 -2.53 8.87 -6.58
C GLY A 52 -2.80 7.83 -5.51
N ILE A 53 -1.92 7.70 -4.51
CA ILE A 53 -2.11 6.78 -3.38
C ILE A 53 -3.37 7.14 -2.58
N ARG A 54 -3.56 8.42 -2.23
CA ARG A 54 -4.78 8.87 -1.54
C ARG A 54 -6.04 8.59 -2.36
N LYS A 55 -5.98 8.75 -3.69
CA LYS A 55 -7.10 8.48 -4.58
C LYS A 55 -7.53 7.02 -4.56
N ILE A 56 -6.59 6.07 -4.67
CA ILE A 56 -6.93 4.64 -4.66
C ILE A 56 -7.42 4.18 -3.28
N MET A 57 -6.89 4.74 -2.19
CA MET A 57 -7.42 4.51 -0.84
C MET A 57 -8.86 5.01 -0.71
N PHE A 58 -9.15 6.22 -1.20
CA PHE A 58 -10.52 6.74 -1.21
C PHE A 58 -11.48 5.89 -2.08
N GLU A 59 -10.99 5.33 -3.19
CA GLU A 59 -11.80 4.49 -4.08
C GLU A 59 -12.25 3.17 -3.44
N VAL A 60 -11.39 2.56 -2.62
CA VAL A 60 -11.74 1.36 -1.85
C VAL A 60 -12.61 1.70 -0.65
N LEU A 61 -12.35 2.81 0.05
CA LEU A 61 -13.17 3.24 1.18
C LEU A 61 -14.61 3.56 0.78
N ARG A 62 -14.81 4.20 -0.37
CA ARG A 62 -16.15 4.51 -0.88
C ARG A 62 -16.94 3.26 -1.27
N LYS A 63 -16.27 2.14 -1.60
CA LYS A 63 -16.91 0.90 -1.99
C LYS A 63 -16.02 -0.28 -1.58
N PRO A 64 -16.09 -0.76 -0.32
CA PRO A 64 -15.12 -1.72 0.23
C PRO A 64 -15.39 -3.17 -0.23
N LEU A 65 -15.47 -3.37 -1.55
CA LEU A 65 -15.63 -4.70 -2.14
C LEU A 65 -14.32 -5.51 -2.11
N PRO A 66 -14.39 -6.84 -2.00
CA PRO A 66 -13.21 -7.70 -2.01
C PRO A 66 -12.27 -7.43 -3.19
N ASP A 67 -12.81 -7.33 -4.40
CA ASP A 67 -12.02 -7.06 -5.62
C ASP A 67 -11.29 -5.71 -5.58
N ARG A 68 -11.89 -4.71 -4.92
CA ARG A 68 -11.25 -3.40 -4.78
C ARG A 68 -10.15 -3.42 -3.74
N LYS A 69 -10.37 -4.11 -2.62
CA LYS A 69 -9.33 -4.32 -1.61
C LYS A 69 -8.14 -5.05 -2.22
N SER A 70 -8.39 -6.16 -2.91
CA SER A 70 -7.36 -6.94 -3.61
C SER A 70 -6.61 -6.11 -4.66
N GLY A 71 -7.34 -5.42 -5.55
CA GLY A 71 -6.72 -4.59 -6.59
C GLY A 71 -5.90 -3.41 -6.05
N VAL A 72 -6.33 -2.76 -4.97
CA VAL A 72 -5.54 -1.71 -4.30
C VAL A 72 -4.29 -2.32 -3.64
N SER A 73 -4.43 -3.44 -2.92
CA SER A 73 -3.29 -4.10 -2.29
C SER A 73 -2.23 -4.53 -3.29
N SER A 74 -2.64 -5.17 -4.40
CA SER A 74 -1.73 -5.53 -5.50
C SER A 74 -1.06 -4.29 -6.11
N LEU A 75 -1.80 -3.20 -6.30
CA LEU A 75 -1.22 -1.95 -6.82
C LEU A 75 -0.17 -1.38 -5.86
N LEU A 76 -0.48 -1.24 -4.58
CA LEU A 76 0.45 -0.72 -3.58
C LEU A 76 1.72 -1.57 -3.50
N TYR A 77 1.55 -2.89 -3.49
CA TYR A 77 2.65 -3.84 -3.54
C TYR A 77 3.54 -3.59 -4.76
N HIS A 78 2.98 -3.48 -5.97
CA HIS A 78 3.75 -3.25 -7.20
C HIS A 78 4.40 -1.87 -7.27
N VAL A 79 3.83 -0.86 -6.60
CA VAL A 79 4.45 0.47 -6.52
C VAL A 79 5.66 0.43 -5.60
N MET A 80 5.62 -0.34 -4.51
CA MET A 80 6.72 -0.45 -3.56
C MET A 80 7.77 -1.47 -3.98
N LYS A 81 7.40 -2.56 -4.68
CA LYS A 81 8.33 -3.56 -5.16
C LYS A 81 9.22 -3.01 -6.28
N GLY A 82 10.52 -3.17 -6.11
CA GLY A 82 11.56 -2.91 -7.08
C GLY A 82 11.94 -4.16 -7.87
N THR A 83 13.11 -4.13 -8.49
CA THR A 83 13.69 -5.30 -9.17
C THR A 83 14.28 -6.28 -8.16
N SER A 84 14.40 -7.55 -8.55
CA SER A 84 15.16 -8.57 -7.80
C SER A 84 14.73 -8.74 -6.35
N SER A 85 13.41 -8.78 -6.08
CA SER A 85 12.86 -8.99 -4.74
C SER A 85 13.32 -7.98 -3.69
N ARG A 86 13.56 -6.74 -4.12
CA ARG A 86 13.90 -5.60 -3.24
C ARG A 86 12.87 -4.51 -3.31
N PHE A 87 12.94 -3.57 -2.37
CA PHE A 87 12.17 -2.35 -2.47
C PHE A 87 12.65 -1.45 -3.61
N HIS A 88 11.70 -0.73 -4.19
CA HIS A 88 12.00 0.42 -5.04
C HIS A 88 12.47 1.58 -4.15
N SER A 89 13.31 2.48 -4.68
CA SER A 89 13.79 3.69 -3.98
C SER A 89 12.71 4.66 -3.50
N ARG A 90 11.44 4.40 -3.83
CA ARG A 90 10.28 5.21 -3.42
C ARG A 90 9.41 4.52 -2.37
N ALA A 91 9.71 3.26 -2.05
CA ALA A 91 8.90 2.46 -1.16
C ALA A 91 8.81 3.07 0.23
N GLU A 92 9.94 3.54 0.78
CA GLU A 92 9.98 4.18 2.09
C GLU A 92 8.99 5.35 2.19
N GLY A 93 9.00 6.27 1.22
CA GLY A 93 8.06 7.39 1.21
C GLY A 93 6.59 6.99 1.11
N ILE A 94 6.30 5.79 0.57
CA ILE A 94 4.94 5.22 0.51
C ILE A 94 4.59 4.53 1.83
N LEU A 95 5.52 3.78 2.42
CA LEU A 95 5.35 3.20 3.76
C LEU A 95 4.99 4.30 4.76
N TRP A 96 5.78 5.37 4.78
CA TRP A 96 5.54 6.55 5.62
C TRP A 96 4.19 7.20 5.37
N LEU A 97 3.71 7.20 4.12
CA LEU A 97 2.40 7.74 3.76
C LEU A 97 1.26 6.83 4.24
N LEU A 98 1.40 5.51 4.08
CA LEU A 98 0.37 4.53 4.47
C LEU A 98 0.22 4.40 5.98
N THR A 99 1.31 4.59 6.73
CA THR A 99 1.33 4.55 8.20
C THR A 99 1.06 5.91 8.84
N ASP A 100 0.90 6.98 8.05
CA ASP A 100 0.59 8.32 8.55
C ASP A 100 -0.85 8.43 9.06
N ASN A 101 -1.05 9.22 10.12
CA ASN A 101 -2.36 9.45 10.71
C ASN A 101 -3.35 10.01 9.65
N SER A 102 -2.86 10.87 8.75
CA SER A 102 -3.71 11.47 7.70
C SER A 102 -4.25 10.47 6.69
N THR A 103 -3.63 9.28 6.56
CA THR A 103 -4.11 8.21 5.68
C THR A 103 -5.08 7.29 6.41
N LEU A 104 -4.84 7.03 7.69
CA LEU A 104 -5.72 6.20 8.53
C LEU A 104 -7.05 6.92 8.84
N THR A 105 -6.98 8.22 9.14
CA THR A 105 -8.15 9.09 9.39
C THR A 105 -8.99 9.38 8.15
N ILE A 106 -8.53 9.02 6.93
CA ILE A 106 -9.40 9.02 5.74
C ILE A 106 -10.58 8.05 5.96
N GLY A 107 -10.32 6.96 6.71
CA GLY A 107 -11.33 5.98 7.08
C GLY A 107 -12.44 6.54 7.96
N ASP A 108 -12.18 7.57 8.78
CA ASP A 108 -13.16 8.11 9.74
C ASP A 108 -14.40 8.70 9.07
N ARG A 109 -14.31 9.00 7.77
CA ARG A 109 -15.41 9.55 6.97
C ARG A 109 -16.35 8.49 6.39
N PHE A 110 -16.05 7.20 6.61
CA PHE A 110 -16.76 6.08 6.02
C PHE A 110 -17.06 5.02 7.08
N ASP A 111 -18.25 4.44 7.01
CA ASP A 111 -18.59 3.29 7.84
C ASP A 111 -17.59 2.15 7.56
N GLN A 112 -16.98 1.62 8.62
CA GLN A 112 -15.92 0.59 8.54
C GLN A 112 -14.65 1.04 7.77
N GLY A 113 -14.45 2.34 7.59
CA GLY A 113 -13.32 2.86 6.83
C GLY A 113 -11.97 2.47 7.44
N LEU A 114 -11.83 2.58 8.77
CA LEU A 114 -10.60 2.19 9.47
C LEU A 114 -10.26 0.70 9.24
N VAL A 115 -11.25 -0.17 9.37
CA VAL A 115 -11.12 -1.62 9.12
C VAL A 115 -10.64 -1.86 7.69
N THR A 116 -11.25 -1.17 6.71
CA THR A 116 -10.87 -1.28 5.29
C THR A 116 -9.44 -0.80 5.04
N VAL A 117 -9.00 0.31 5.65
CA VAL A 117 -7.62 0.78 5.51
C VAL A 117 -6.64 -0.24 6.09
N VAL A 118 -6.87 -0.69 7.32
CA VAL A 118 -6.00 -1.65 8.00
C VAL A 118 -5.91 -2.95 7.20
N GLU A 119 -7.02 -3.47 6.68
CA GLU A 119 -7.04 -4.68 5.85
C GLU A 119 -6.18 -4.52 4.59
N VAL A 120 -6.39 -3.46 3.81
CA VAL A 120 -5.63 -3.20 2.57
C VAL A 120 -4.13 -3.04 2.85
N VAL A 121 -3.76 -2.27 3.87
CA VAL A 121 -2.34 -2.04 4.23
C VAL A 121 -1.72 -3.33 4.75
N THR A 122 -2.43 -4.09 5.59
CA THR A 122 -1.97 -5.39 6.10
C THR A 122 -1.74 -6.39 4.98
N THR A 123 -2.70 -6.54 4.06
CA THR A 123 -2.55 -7.43 2.89
C THR A 123 -1.36 -7.03 2.02
N THR A 124 -1.16 -5.72 1.83
CA THR A 124 -0.01 -5.20 1.08
C THR A 124 1.31 -5.56 1.76
N PHE A 125 1.43 -5.30 3.07
CA PHE A 125 2.66 -5.54 3.83
C PHE A 125 2.98 -7.03 3.91
N ARG A 126 1.97 -7.86 4.14
CA ARG A 126 2.10 -9.32 4.09
C ARG A 126 2.72 -9.78 2.78
N ARG A 127 2.17 -9.34 1.65
CA ARG A 127 2.67 -9.72 0.32
C ARG A 127 4.09 -9.22 0.07
N LEU A 128 4.45 -8.03 0.57
CA LEU A 128 5.83 -7.55 0.54
C LEU A 128 6.75 -8.44 1.38
N CYS A 129 6.34 -8.86 2.58
CA CYS A 129 7.11 -9.79 3.40
C CYS A 129 7.28 -11.19 2.78
N GLU A 130 6.28 -11.67 2.03
CA GLU A 130 6.32 -12.95 1.32
C GLU A 130 7.29 -12.94 0.12
N GLU A 131 7.37 -11.81 -0.59
CA GLU A 131 8.05 -11.77 -1.89
C GLU A 131 9.41 -11.04 -1.89
N LEU A 132 9.77 -10.35 -0.81
CA LEU A 132 11.04 -9.61 -0.69
C LEU A 132 12.12 -10.39 0.07
N GLU A 133 13.38 -10.04 -0.17
CA GLU A 133 14.51 -10.58 0.59
C GLU A 133 14.35 -10.27 2.10
N PRO A 134 14.67 -11.20 3.03
CA PRO A 134 14.42 -11.01 4.46
C PRO A 134 15.01 -9.73 5.08
N LYS A 135 16.17 -9.27 4.57
CA LYS A 135 16.80 -8.02 5.01
C LYS A 135 15.99 -6.76 4.67
N GLU A 136 15.18 -6.80 3.62
CA GLU A 136 14.34 -5.68 3.17
C GLU A 136 13.19 -5.45 4.15
N ILE A 137 12.72 -6.50 4.84
CA ILE A 137 11.63 -6.42 5.84
C ILE A 137 11.95 -5.41 6.95
N ASN A 138 13.24 -5.23 7.27
CA ASN A 138 13.69 -4.23 8.24
C ASN A 138 13.22 -2.81 7.89
N LEU A 139 13.05 -2.48 6.61
CA LEU A 139 12.51 -1.18 6.18
C LEU A 139 11.07 -0.98 6.68
N ILE A 140 10.22 -2.01 6.56
CA ILE A 140 8.84 -1.97 7.06
C ILE A 140 8.84 -1.85 8.59
N LEU A 141 9.64 -2.68 9.27
CA LEU A 141 9.70 -2.71 10.73
C LEU A 141 10.21 -1.39 11.30
N ASN A 142 11.30 -0.83 10.75
CA ASN A 142 11.84 0.46 11.19
C ASN A 142 10.81 1.59 11.00
N CYS A 143 10.10 1.61 9.87
CA CYS A 143 9.04 2.58 9.63
C CYS A 143 7.90 2.46 10.67
N LEU A 144 7.48 1.22 10.98
CA LEU A 144 6.43 0.99 11.98
C LEU A 144 6.90 1.38 13.40
N TYR A 145 8.11 1.01 13.80
CA TYR A 145 8.65 1.36 15.12
C TYR A 145 8.75 2.87 15.31
N GLN A 146 9.29 3.59 14.33
CA GLN A 146 9.37 5.06 14.39
C GLN A 146 7.99 5.69 14.50
N ARG A 147 7.01 5.21 13.73
CA ARG A 147 5.63 5.73 13.79
C ARG A 147 4.93 5.42 15.10
N ILE A 148 5.17 4.25 15.68
CA ILE A 148 4.60 3.88 16.98
C ILE A 148 5.14 4.83 18.05
N ASP A 149 6.45 5.06 18.06
CA ASP A 149 7.12 5.99 18.99
C ASP A 149 6.53 7.40 18.91
N ASP A 150 6.36 7.92 17.68
CA ASP A 150 5.71 9.23 17.43
C ASP A 150 4.26 9.31 17.96
N CYS A 151 3.54 8.18 17.98
CA CYS A 151 2.11 8.15 18.31
C CYS A 151 1.81 7.94 19.80
N LEU A 152 2.82 7.60 20.62
CA LEU A 152 2.64 7.27 22.04
C LEU A 152 1.95 8.38 22.85
N ASN A 153 2.05 9.63 22.40
CA ASN A 153 1.62 10.76 23.21
C ASN A 153 0.18 11.26 22.96
N ASN A 154 -0.50 10.98 21.83
CA ASN A 154 -1.83 11.58 21.57
C ASN A 154 -2.74 10.90 20.51
N HIS A 155 -2.44 9.69 20.00
CA HIS A 155 -3.23 9.10 18.91
C HIS A 155 -3.59 7.61 19.13
N TYR A 156 -4.42 7.32 20.14
CA TYR A 156 -4.74 5.95 20.56
C TYR A 156 -5.26 5.04 19.43
N LEU A 157 -6.19 5.53 18.58
CA LEU A 157 -6.72 4.74 17.45
C LEU A 157 -5.65 4.46 16.38
N HIS A 158 -4.80 5.47 16.09
CA HIS A 158 -3.67 5.31 15.17
C HIS A 158 -2.68 4.29 15.73
N LEU A 159 -2.36 4.37 17.01
CA LEU A 159 -1.50 3.42 17.70
C LEU A 159 -2.03 1.98 17.60
N ILE A 160 -3.33 1.76 17.84
CA ILE A 160 -3.96 0.43 17.67
C ILE A 160 -3.76 -0.09 16.25
N CYS A 161 -3.94 0.75 15.24
CA CYS A 161 -3.76 0.36 13.85
C CYS A 161 -2.30 0.00 13.55
N LEU A 162 -1.34 0.81 14.02
CA LEU A 162 0.08 0.52 13.85
C LEU A 162 0.51 -0.77 14.55
N LEU A 163 -0.02 -1.03 15.75
CA LEU A 163 0.22 -2.27 16.47
C LEU A 163 -0.38 -3.48 15.74
N SER A 164 -1.58 -3.34 15.17
CA SER A 164 -2.19 -4.38 14.33
C SER A 164 -1.36 -4.69 13.08
N LEU A 165 -0.83 -3.64 12.42
CA LEU A 165 0.09 -3.78 11.29
C LEU A 165 1.40 -4.44 11.71
N LEU A 166 1.97 -4.06 12.87
CA LEU A 166 3.20 -4.64 13.40
C LEU A 166 3.03 -6.13 13.74
N ILE A 167 1.97 -6.49 14.47
CA ILE A 167 1.66 -7.88 14.82
C ILE A 167 1.54 -8.71 13.54
N SER A 168 0.78 -8.22 12.56
CA SER A 168 0.61 -8.90 11.27
C SER A 168 1.95 -9.05 10.54
N THR A 169 2.80 -8.03 10.53
CA THR A 169 4.11 -8.08 9.85
C THR A 169 5.07 -9.07 10.54
N VAL A 170 5.10 -9.06 11.88
CA VAL A 170 6.00 -9.91 12.68
C VAL A 170 5.59 -11.37 12.63
N GLN A 171 4.30 -11.69 12.78
CA GLN A 171 3.78 -13.07 12.74
C GLN A 171 4.18 -13.77 11.44
N PHE A 172 4.10 -13.07 10.31
CA PHE A 172 4.51 -13.60 9.02
C PHE A 172 6.03 -13.81 8.93
N ASN A 173 6.83 -12.85 9.41
CA ASN A 173 8.29 -12.99 9.41
C ASN A 173 8.77 -14.14 10.31
N SER A 174 8.15 -14.35 11.47
CA SER A 174 8.46 -15.50 12.35
C SER A 174 8.07 -16.84 11.70
N GLY A 175 6.95 -16.91 10.98
CA GLY A 175 6.54 -18.11 10.25
C GLY A 175 7.56 -18.52 9.19
N HIS A 176 8.12 -17.55 8.46
CA HIS A 176 9.16 -17.78 7.45
C HIS A 176 10.49 -18.28 8.02
N LYS A 177 10.83 -17.92 9.27
CA LYS A 177 12.03 -18.41 9.97
C LYS A 177 11.88 -19.85 10.48
N ILE A 178 10.66 -20.32 10.72
CA ILE A 178 10.39 -21.66 11.28
C ILE A 178 10.31 -22.72 10.17
N SER A 179 9.93 -22.35 8.94
CA SER A 179 9.82 -23.26 7.79
C SER A 179 11.15 -23.52 7.05
N GLY A 180 12.29 -23.12 7.63
CA GLY A 180 13.63 -23.26 7.06
C GLY A 180 14.49 -24.32 7.75
N VAL A 181 13.87 -25.38 8.29
CA VAL A 181 14.54 -26.56 8.86
C VAL A 181 14.27 -27.77 7.99
#